data_AF-W5J4H8-F1
#
_entry.id   AF-W5J4H8-F1
#
_cell.length_a   1.000
_cell.length_b   1.000
_cell.length_c   1.000
_cell.angle_alpha   90.00
_cell.angle_beta   90.00
_cell.angle_gamma   90.00
#
_symmetry.space_group_name_H-M   'P 1'
#
loop_
_entity.id
_entity.type
_entity.pdbx_description
1 polymer ?
#
loop_
_entity_poly.entity_id
_entity_poly.type
_entity_poly.pdbx_seq_one_letter_code
_entity_poly.pdbx_strand_id
1 'polypeptide(L)'
;MASFTGRCSVFWLLLAILHPFTPVATGEQEQLEPLSFEPLHCERIDGEALRRWIASEPGARRLCSGTPSCDRVLMCDCQKTTISDQQAAFTLPPFEATTVATDILIRNCGQLHVPTGTFRALRSGFLPRTVRFLNIEQLTLESFAFEITSQSRVPNPDPRDRHPVLGPIELHFERCHIEELPANVFHGAGLRSIQFSSASSIGVVRPLAIGIRLRQLTFRDSAIGRFARHAFKRAQMEELLLQNVTMHDSWTSQGWQGVVVAETIRISDSTFLQPILPAAITESSTNELVLQNNVFNASMADEAFQLAVTSRVSMIGNVFGQLSPNLFRGLTISNETAWNAQPTLVLERNQIDELVVPGSSAAVGSSSFFHIPRNFTVNLQSLRIAELATCDSTNLAGASQWQQEIFFLRPFAVSGHDDPESYISIEEFRQQEGCDATGPDLVLIIVLSTLLGVTLIGGLIGGFVFYRHQKKRQRMLLLEQGLVHPAPRTYRETQIMLKLETVGTLKTDF
;
A
#
# COMPACT_ATOMS: atom_id res chain seq x y z
N MET A 1 9.44 -63.35 -23.12
CA MET A 1 10.47 -64.35 -23.45
C MET A 1 11.83 -63.81 -23.03
N ALA A 2 12.55 -64.61 -22.22
CA ALA A 2 14.00 -64.64 -21.90
C ALA A 2 14.77 -63.31 -21.79
N SER A 3 15.23 -62.85 -20.61
CA SER A 3 16.25 -63.39 -19.67
C SER A 3 17.68 -63.44 -20.21
N PHE A 4 18.60 -62.70 -19.58
CA PHE A 4 19.94 -63.07 -19.09
C PHE A 4 20.59 -61.77 -18.53
N THR A 5 20.47 -61.48 -17.24
CA THR A 5 21.38 -61.76 -16.10
C THR A 5 22.67 -60.91 -16.06
N GLY A 6 22.97 -60.34 -14.89
CA GLY A 6 24.29 -59.75 -14.62
C GLY A 6 24.42 -58.89 -13.36
N ARG A 7 24.16 -59.48 -12.19
CA ARG A 7 24.76 -59.22 -10.86
C ARG A 7 25.69 -57.98 -10.73
N CYS A 8 25.20 -56.93 -10.09
CA CYS A 8 25.95 -56.07 -9.16
C CYS A 8 24.98 -55.11 -8.46
N SER A 9 24.75 -55.29 -7.16
CA SER A 9 24.42 -54.24 -6.15
C SER A 9 23.63 -54.83 -4.98
N VAL A 10 24.21 -55.84 -4.32
CA VAL A 10 23.79 -56.26 -2.95
C VAL A 10 24.90 -55.90 -1.93
N PHE A 11 26.01 -55.30 -2.40
CA PHE A 11 27.16 -54.98 -1.56
C PHE A 11 27.03 -53.63 -0.82
N TRP A 12 26.04 -52.81 -1.16
CA TRP A 12 25.85 -51.48 -0.54
C TRP A 12 24.86 -51.44 0.62
N LEU A 13 24.08 -52.51 0.85
CA LEU A 13 23.06 -52.50 1.91
C LEU A 13 23.51 -53.12 3.24
N LEU A 14 24.66 -53.81 3.28
CA LEU A 14 25.18 -54.50 4.47
C LEU A 14 26.28 -53.74 5.23
N LEU A 15 26.78 -52.62 4.69
CA LEU A 15 27.76 -51.77 5.38
C LEU A 15 27.13 -50.69 6.28
N ALA A 16 25.79 -50.57 6.30
CA ALA A 16 25.07 -49.55 7.06
C ALA A 16 24.66 -49.98 8.49
N ILE A 17 25.01 -51.20 8.95
CA ILE A 17 24.51 -51.75 10.23
C ILE A 17 25.65 -52.03 11.25
N LEU A 18 26.92 -51.83 10.90
CA LEU A 18 28.05 -52.15 11.79
C LEU A 18 29.11 -51.05 11.84
N HIS A 19 28.72 -49.82 12.23
CA HIS A 19 29.66 -48.88 12.83
C HIS A 19 28.96 -48.12 13.97
N PRO A 20 29.39 -48.28 15.24
CA PRO A 20 28.99 -47.36 16.29
C PRO A 20 29.67 -46.03 15.99
N PHE A 21 28.87 -45.01 15.67
CA PHE A 21 29.35 -43.64 15.61
C PHE A 21 29.89 -43.26 16.99
N THR A 22 31.22 -43.25 17.10
CA THR A 22 31.94 -42.55 18.15
C THR A 22 32.05 -41.09 17.71
N PRO A 23 31.69 -40.11 18.55
CA PRO A 23 31.76 -38.71 18.18
C PRO A 23 33.23 -38.29 18.22
N VAL A 24 33.79 -37.97 17.06
CA VAL A 24 35.05 -37.23 16.95
C VAL A 24 34.73 -35.77 17.26
N ALA A 25 35.15 -35.36 18.45
CA ALA A 25 35.29 -33.96 18.84
C ALA A 25 36.27 -33.25 17.89
N THR A 26 35.87 -32.11 17.36
CA THR A 26 36.68 -30.89 17.11
C THR A 26 35.84 -29.93 16.28
N GLY A 27 35.32 -28.91 16.95
CA GLY A 27 34.61 -27.79 16.40
C GLY A 27 34.34 -26.90 17.58
N GLU A 28 35.18 -25.88 17.74
CA GLU A 28 35.23 -24.96 18.88
C GLU A 28 33.83 -24.48 19.22
N GLN A 29 33.25 -25.06 20.27
CA GLN A 29 32.24 -24.39 21.05
C GLN A 29 32.99 -23.23 21.72
N GLU A 30 32.83 -22.03 21.19
CA GLU A 30 32.90 -20.84 22.04
C GLU A 30 31.94 -21.12 23.21
N GLN A 31 32.51 -21.56 24.33
CA GLN A 31 31.87 -21.49 25.62
C GLN A 31 31.61 -20.00 25.84
N LEU A 32 30.42 -19.54 25.44
CA LEU A 32 29.81 -18.35 25.98
C LEU A 32 29.89 -18.51 27.49
N GLU A 33 30.79 -17.75 28.13
CA GLU A 33 30.76 -17.58 29.57
C GLU A 33 29.31 -17.22 29.93
N PRO A 34 28.69 -17.89 30.92
CA PRO A 34 27.34 -17.55 31.31
C PRO A 34 27.38 -16.11 31.81
N LEU A 35 26.81 -15.18 31.02
CA LEU A 35 26.61 -13.79 31.42
C LEU A 35 25.92 -13.82 32.78
N SER A 36 26.66 -13.46 33.83
CA SER A 36 26.12 -13.41 35.19
C SER A 36 25.32 -12.14 35.31
N PHE A 37 23.99 -12.26 35.27
CA PHE A 37 23.13 -11.10 35.42
C PHE A 37 23.01 -10.70 36.89
N GLU A 38 23.34 -9.45 37.20
CA GLU A 38 23.16 -8.88 38.52
C GLU A 38 21.75 -8.28 38.69
N PRO A 39 21.10 -8.38 39.86
CA PRO A 39 19.81 -7.76 40.08
C PRO A 39 19.94 -6.23 40.07
N LEU A 40 19.15 -5.57 39.23
CA LEU A 40 19.15 -4.11 39.11
C LEU A 40 18.55 -3.47 40.37
N HIS A 41 19.27 -2.52 40.97
CA HIS A 41 18.77 -1.75 42.10
C HIS A 41 17.87 -0.61 41.62
N CYS A 42 16.68 -0.51 42.21
CA CYS A 42 15.70 0.55 41.93
C CYS A 42 15.49 1.38 43.19
N GLU A 43 15.68 2.70 43.09
CA GLU A 43 15.49 3.64 44.18
C GLU A 43 14.39 4.64 43.86
N ARG A 44 13.72 5.13 44.89
CA ARG A 44 12.74 6.20 44.73
C ARG A 44 13.48 7.52 44.63
N ILE A 45 13.18 8.30 43.59
CA ILE A 45 13.72 9.66 43.46
C ILE A 45 12.69 10.68 43.96
N ASP A 46 13.16 11.58 44.82
CA ASP A 46 12.40 12.73 45.30
C ASP A 46 12.53 13.96 44.36
N GLY A 47 11.58 14.89 44.49
CA GLY A 47 11.34 15.96 43.52
C GLY A 47 12.55 16.83 43.13
N GLU A 48 13.52 17.09 44.01
CA GLU A 48 14.70 17.90 43.66
C GLU A 48 15.71 17.15 42.76
N ALA A 49 15.94 15.87 43.03
CA ALA A 49 16.81 15.04 42.21
C ALA A 49 16.15 14.77 40.84
N LEU A 50 14.83 14.57 40.83
CA LEU A 50 14.06 14.45 39.60
C LEU A 50 14.09 15.73 38.76
N ARG A 51 13.91 16.91 39.37
CA ARG A 51 13.98 18.21 38.66
C ARG A 51 15.35 18.46 38.04
N ARG A 52 16.43 18.15 38.76
CA ARG A 52 17.80 18.27 38.23
C ARG A 52 18.00 17.38 37.00
N TRP A 53 17.47 16.16 37.05
CA TRP A 53 17.55 15.27 35.90
C TRP A 53 16.67 15.70 34.72
N ILE A 54 15.44 16.17 34.97
CA ILE A 54 14.56 16.70 33.91
C ILE A 54 15.23 17.89 33.18
N ALA A 55 15.99 18.70 33.91
CA ALA A 55 16.74 19.81 33.33
C ALA A 55 17.91 19.35 32.46
N SER A 56 18.52 18.19 32.75
CA SER A 56 19.69 17.68 32.01
C SER A 56 19.34 16.84 30.77
N GLU A 57 18.14 16.25 30.69
CA GLU A 57 17.79 15.30 29.63
C GLU A 57 16.74 15.86 28.63
N PRO A 58 17.09 16.07 27.35
CA PRO A 58 16.14 16.48 26.33
C PRO A 58 15.15 15.33 26.03
N GLY A 59 13.94 15.44 26.57
CA GLY A 59 12.87 14.42 26.47
C GLY A 59 12.22 14.12 27.82
N ALA A 60 12.94 14.35 28.91
CA ALA A 60 12.46 14.14 30.28
C ALA A 60 11.32 15.11 30.69
N ARG A 61 11.12 16.21 29.95
CA ARG A 61 9.99 17.14 30.16
C ARG A 61 8.62 16.44 30.14
N ARG A 62 8.51 15.27 29.49
CA ARG A 62 7.27 14.47 29.46
C ARG A 62 7.02 13.62 30.71
N LEU A 63 8.03 13.36 31.55
CA LEU A 63 7.81 12.64 32.82
C LEU A 63 6.93 13.42 33.80
N CYS A 64 6.79 14.73 33.59
CA CYS A 64 5.98 15.62 34.43
C CYS A 64 5.01 16.50 33.66
N SER A 65 4.83 16.29 32.35
CA SER A 65 4.02 17.20 31.53
C SER A 65 2.53 17.02 31.85
N GLY A 66 1.99 17.91 32.68
CA GLY A 66 0.54 18.10 32.86
C GLY A 66 -0.01 17.73 34.24
N THR A 67 0.80 17.25 35.19
CA THR A 67 0.33 16.99 36.57
C THR A 67 1.24 17.62 37.62
N PRO A 68 0.67 18.22 38.69
CA PRO A 68 1.43 18.85 39.77
C PRO A 68 2.18 17.87 40.69
N SER A 69 2.02 16.56 40.52
CA SER A 69 2.57 15.53 41.41
C SER A 69 3.64 14.67 40.70
N CYS A 70 4.83 15.22 40.52
CA CYS A 70 6.01 14.44 40.12
C CYS A 70 6.74 13.85 41.33
N ASP A 71 5.98 13.29 42.26
CA ASP A 71 6.44 13.03 43.63
C ASP A 71 6.82 11.55 43.87
N ARG A 72 6.62 10.66 42.89
CA ARG A 72 6.76 9.19 43.06
C ARG A 72 7.34 8.49 41.83
N VAL A 73 8.54 8.88 41.43
CA VAL A 73 9.28 8.15 40.37
C VAL A 73 10.16 7.07 41.01
N LEU A 74 10.02 5.84 40.55
CA LEU A 74 10.95 4.75 40.86
C LEU A 74 11.96 4.65 39.72
N MET A 75 13.24 4.83 40.02
CA MET A 75 14.32 4.78 39.02
C MET A 75 15.25 3.63 39.27
N CYS A 76 15.51 2.87 38.20
CA CYS A 76 16.48 1.80 38.14
C CYS A 76 17.58 2.23 37.15
N ASP A 77 18.76 2.60 37.64
CA ASP A 77 19.86 3.16 36.84
C ASP A 77 21.10 2.27 36.91
N CYS A 78 21.47 1.67 35.78
CA CYS A 78 22.59 0.74 35.68
C CYS A 78 23.96 1.44 35.78
N GLN A 79 24.04 2.78 35.71
CA GLN A 79 25.31 3.51 35.84
C GLN A 79 25.71 3.82 37.30
N LYS A 80 24.78 3.66 38.26
CA LYS A 80 25.06 3.95 39.68
C LYS A 80 25.76 2.81 40.41
N THR A 81 25.77 1.61 39.82
CA THR A 81 26.49 0.46 40.35
C THR A 81 27.99 0.67 40.10
N THR A 82 28.74 0.84 41.18
CA THR A 82 30.18 1.16 41.23
C THR A 82 31.11 0.05 40.73
N ILE A 83 30.60 -0.92 39.96
CA ILE A 83 31.38 -2.05 39.46
C ILE A 83 31.86 -1.69 38.06
N SER A 84 33.18 -1.61 37.94
CA SER A 84 33.97 -1.10 36.83
C SER A 84 33.99 -2.01 35.60
N ASP A 85 32.88 -2.66 35.26
CA ASP A 85 32.80 -3.48 34.06
C ASP A 85 31.78 -2.89 33.09
N GLN A 86 32.31 -2.39 31.96
CA GLN A 86 31.54 -1.83 30.84
C GLN A 86 30.66 -2.88 30.12
N GLN A 87 30.51 -4.08 30.68
CA GLN A 87 29.68 -5.18 30.20
C GLN A 87 28.83 -5.79 31.32
N ALA A 88 28.48 -5.01 32.34
CA ALA A 88 27.57 -5.49 33.38
C ALA A 88 26.17 -5.76 32.78
N ALA A 89 25.75 -7.01 32.86
CA ALA A 89 24.43 -7.45 32.48
C ALA A 89 23.51 -7.42 33.70
N PHE A 90 22.34 -6.77 33.58
CA PHE A 90 21.42 -6.61 34.70
C PHE A 90 20.11 -7.35 34.46
N THR A 91 19.51 -7.88 35.52
CA THR A 91 18.14 -8.40 35.52
C THR A 91 17.24 -7.47 36.31
N LEU A 92 16.12 -7.05 35.72
CA LEU A 92 15.11 -6.25 36.42
C LEU A 92 14.39 -7.15 37.45
N PRO A 93 14.50 -6.87 38.76
CA PRO A 93 13.80 -7.68 39.76
C PRO A 93 12.29 -7.50 39.66
N PRO A 94 11.49 -8.50 40.08
CA PRO A 94 10.05 -8.36 40.13
C PRO A 94 9.64 -7.27 41.14
N PHE A 95 8.71 -6.41 40.74
CA PHE A 95 8.21 -5.36 41.63
C PHE A 95 7.29 -5.95 42.68
N GLU A 96 7.53 -5.60 43.95
CA GLU A 96 6.69 -6.03 45.05
C GLU A 96 5.29 -5.41 45.00
N ALA A 97 4.30 -6.08 45.60
CA ALA A 97 2.91 -5.61 45.65
C ALA A 97 2.72 -4.26 46.38
N THR A 98 3.72 -3.86 47.18
CA THR A 98 3.82 -2.63 47.96
C THR A 98 4.51 -1.50 47.20
N THR A 99 4.98 -1.75 45.97
CA THR A 99 5.63 -0.72 45.14
C THR A 99 4.64 0.36 44.78
N VAL A 100 4.84 1.58 45.31
CA VAL A 100 4.00 2.74 45.03
C VAL A 100 4.80 3.75 44.21
N ALA A 101 4.65 3.68 42.88
CA ALA A 101 5.26 4.61 41.94
C ALA A 101 4.21 5.11 40.94
N THR A 102 4.22 6.40 40.62
CA THR A 102 3.45 6.91 39.48
C THR A 102 4.13 6.53 38.17
N ASP A 103 5.46 6.55 38.15
CA ASP A 103 6.26 6.29 36.95
C ASP A 103 7.47 5.42 37.33
N ILE A 104 7.78 4.45 36.46
CA ILE A 104 8.95 3.59 36.59
C ILE A 104 9.90 3.91 35.44
N LEU A 105 11.13 4.30 35.75
CA LEU A 105 12.17 4.63 34.78
C LEU A 105 13.33 3.65 34.91
N ILE A 106 13.55 2.84 33.88
CA ILE A 106 14.70 1.93 33.78
C ILE A 106 15.67 2.50 32.73
N ARG A 107 16.94 2.69 33.09
CA ARG A 107 17.85 3.45 32.22
C ARG A 107 19.33 3.06 32.24
N ASN A 108 20.00 3.47 31.16
CA ASN A 108 21.46 3.47 30.97
C ASN A 108 22.12 2.10 31.16
N CYS A 109 21.48 1.06 30.64
CA CYS A 109 21.96 -0.31 30.79
C CYS A 109 22.66 -0.76 29.51
N GLY A 110 23.82 -1.40 29.63
CA GLY A 110 24.44 -2.12 28.51
C GLY A 110 23.55 -3.28 28.10
N GLN A 111 23.43 -4.29 28.98
CA GLN A 111 22.50 -5.40 28.80
C GLN A 111 21.45 -5.40 29.92
N LEU A 112 20.17 -5.44 29.56
CA LEU A 112 19.06 -5.58 30.52
C LEU A 112 18.18 -6.75 30.13
N HIS A 113 17.96 -7.64 31.09
CA HIS A 113 17.00 -8.72 31.00
C HIS A 113 15.75 -8.40 31.84
N VAL A 114 14.57 -8.54 31.24
CA VAL A 114 13.26 -8.37 31.92
C VAL A 114 12.56 -9.74 31.98
N PRO A 115 12.62 -10.42 33.15
CA PRO A 115 12.03 -11.74 33.32
C PRO A 115 10.50 -11.75 33.23
N THR A 116 9.99 -12.96 33.04
CA THR A 116 8.57 -13.29 33.12
C THR A 116 7.96 -12.81 34.44
N GLY A 117 6.83 -12.10 34.37
CA GLY A 117 6.08 -11.70 35.57
C GLY A 117 6.73 -10.60 36.41
N THR A 118 7.65 -9.81 35.85
CA THR A 118 8.28 -8.67 36.52
C THR A 118 7.25 -7.71 37.16
N PHE A 119 6.11 -7.51 36.50
CA PHE A 119 5.03 -6.63 36.97
C PHE A 119 3.86 -7.37 37.62
N ARG A 120 3.95 -8.70 37.76
CA ARG A 120 2.82 -9.57 38.13
C ARG A 120 2.29 -9.26 39.53
N ALA A 121 3.15 -8.99 40.50
CA ALA A 121 2.74 -8.78 41.89
C ALA A 121 2.15 -7.38 42.16
N LEU A 122 2.23 -6.43 41.21
CA LEU A 122 1.67 -5.09 41.39
C LEU A 122 0.14 -5.15 41.54
N ARG A 123 -0.37 -4.46 42.57
CA ARG A 123 -1.81 -4.37 42.82
C ARG A 123 -2.45 -3.34 41.89
N SER A 124 -3.71 -3.57 41.53
CA SER A 124 -4.49 -2.67 40.66
C SER A 124 -4.54 -1.21 41.12
N GLY A 125 -4.52 -0.96 42.43
CA GLY A 125 -4.52 0.41 43.02
C GLY A 125 -3.15 1.11 43.02
N PHE A 126 -2.07 0.40 42.68
CA PHE A 126 -0.69 0.92 42.66
C PHE A 126 -0.03 0.75 41.30
N LEU A 127 -0.82 0.56 40.24
CA LEU A 127 -0.28 0.46 38.89
C LEU A 127 0.37 1.78 38.47
N PRO A 128 1.59 1.74 37.93
CA PRO A 128 2.24 2.93 37.40
C PRO A 128 1.47 3.43 36.18
N ARG A 129 1.44 4.75 35.99
CA ARG A 129 0.91 5.37 34.76
C ARG A 129 1.86 5.15 33.60
N THR A 130 3.17 5.24 33.85
CA THR A 130 4.17 5.05 32.79
C THR A 130 5.28 4.11 33.24
N VAL A 131 5.72 3.27 32.30
CA VAL A 131 6.94 2.48 32.42
C VAL A 131 7.83 2.84 31.24
N ARG A 132 9.04 3.32 31.51
CA ARG A 132 9.95 3.83 30.49
C ARG A 132 11.28 3.08 30.55
N PHE A 133 11.71 2.58 29.40
CA PHE A 133 13.03 2.03 29.16
C PHE A 133 13.82 3.05 28.33
N LEU A 134 14.97 3.49 28.82
CA LEU A 134 15.74 4.60 28.24
C LEU A 134 17.23 4.25 28.12
N ASN A 135 17.83 4.39 26.94
CA ASN A 135 19.26 4.12 26.72
C ASN A 135 19.63 2.70 27.16
N ILE A 136 19.14 1.71 26.41
CA ILE A 136 19.44 0.30 26.68
C ILE A 136 20.07 -0.30 25.43
N GLU A 137 21.35 -0.62 25.51
CA GLU A 137 22.12 -1.11 24.35
C GLU A 137 21.71 -2.51 23.91
N GLN A 138 21.18 -3.33 24.82
CA GLN A 138 20.59 -4.63 24.53
C GLN A 138 19.50 -4.94 25.57
N LEU A 139 18.24 -4.98 25.13
CA LEU A 139 17.07 -5.26 25.95
C LEU A 139 16.48 -6.63 25.58
N THR A 140 16.59 -7.58 26.50
CA THR A 140 16.04 -8.93 26.37
C THR A 140 14.77 -9.04 27.20
N LEU A 141 13.64 -9.25 26.54
CA LEU A 141 12.34 -9.42 27.18
C LEU A 141 11.98 -10.92 27.18
N GLU A 142 11.37 -11.41 28.26
CA GLU A 142 10.73 -12.73 28.27
C GLU A 142 9.23 -12.66 27.93
N SER A 143 8.65 -13.83 27.63
CA SER A 143 7.20 -13.96 27.49
C SER A 143 6.50 -13.56 28.80
N PHE A 144 5.33 -12.90 28.73
CA PHE A 144 4.59 -12.43 29.91
C PHE A 144 5.36 -11.51 30.86
N ALA A 145 6.42 -10.83 30.39
CA ALA A 145 7.19 -9.89 31.20
C ALA A 145 6.31 -8.81 31.87
N PHE A 146 5.30 -8.31 31.15
CA PHE A 146 4.41 -7.23 31.57
C PHE A 146 3.06 -7.69 32.14
N GLU A 147 2.90 -8.98 32.46
CA GLU A 147 1.65 -9.50 33.02
C GLU A 147 1.33 -8.85 34.37
N ILE A 148 0.04 -8.58 34.63
CA ILE A 148 -0.45 -8.02 35.89
C ILE A 148 -1.48 -8.96 36.49
N THR A 149 -1.35 -9.27 37.79
CA THR A 149 -2.36 -10.08 38.50
C THR A 149 -3.61 -9.25 38.74
N SER A 150 -4.55 -9.24 37.81
CA SER A 150 -5.86 -8.65 38.04
C SER A 150 -6.74 -9.59 38.88
N GLN A 151 -6.94 -9.26 40.16
CA GLN A 151 -7.95 -9.94 40.99
C GLN A 151 -9.37 -9.37 40.81
N SER A 152 -9.63 -8.55 39.78
CA SER A 152 -10.94 -7.97 39.59
C SER A 152 -11.72 -8.68 38.49
N ARG A 153 -12.44 -9.73 38.90
CA ARG A 153 -13.73 -10.07 38.31
C ARG A 153 -14.70 -8.90 38.57
N VAL A 154 -14.59 -7.81 37.82
CA VAL A 154 -15.72 -6.86 37.75
C VAL A 154 -16.80 -7.54 36.91
N PRO A 155 -18.02 -7.79 37.43
CA PRO A 155 -19.04 -8.57 36.73
C PRO A 155 -19.72 -7.86 35.55
N ASN A 156 -19.28 -6.67 35.15
CA ASN A 156 -19.80 -5.98 33.98
C ASN A 156 -18.83 -4.84 33.60
N PRO A 157 -17.93 -5.02 32.61
CA PRO A 157 -17.41 -3.88 31.89
C PRO A 157 -18.61 -3.18 31.23
N ASP A 158 -18.72 -1.86 31.37
CA ASP A 158 -19.68 -1.10 30.57
C ASP A 158 -19.43 -1.45 29.09
N PRO A 159 -20.43 -1.97 28.34
CA PRO A 159 -20.24 -2.36 26.95
C PRO A 159 -19.83 -1.19 26.03
N ARG A 160 -19.89 0.05 26.52
CA ARG A 160 -19.40 1.25 25.83
C ARG A 160 -17.95 1.61 26.16
N ASP A 161 -17.40 1.10 27.26
CA ASP A 161 -16.03 1.41 27.68
C ASP A 161 -15.07 0.36 27.10
N ARG A 162 -14.39 0.73 26.00
CA ARG A 162 -13.62 -0.19 25.15
C ARG A 162 -12.23 -0.53 25.72
N HIS A 163 -11.88 -0.02 26.90
CA HIS A 163 -10.54 -0.15 27.48
C HIS A 163 -10.56 -0.87 28.83
N PRO A 164 -9.46 -1.55 29.21
CA PRO A 164 -9.38 -2.20 30.51
C PRO A 164 -9.52 -1.17 31.65
N VAL A 165 -10.38 -1.49 32.62
CA VAL A 165 -10.70 -0.69 33.83
C VAL A 165 -9.50 -0.55 34.79
N LEU A 166 -8.42 -1.28 34.53
CA LEU A 166 -7.15 -1.20 35.28
C LEU A 166 -6.31 -0.08 34.65
N GLY A 167 -5.88 0.88 35.48
CA GLY A 167 -5.38 2.20 35.07
C GLY A 167 -4.36 2.22 33.92
N PRO A 168 -4.24 3.36 33.21
CA PRO A 168 -3.56 3.42 31.93
C PRO A 168 -2.05 3.31 32.10
N ILE A 169 -1.50 2.11 31.87
CA ILE A 169 -0.05 1.94 31.78
C ILE A 169 0.38 2.25 30.35
N GLU A 170 1.17 3.30 30.19
CA GLU A 170 1.87 3.61 28.95
C GLU A 170 3.28 3.05 29.00
N LEU A 171 3.64 2.28 27.99
CA LEU A 171 4.94 1.63 27.90
C LEU A 171 5.78 2.32 26.82
N HIS A 172 6.93 2.85 27.21
CA HIS A 172 7.82 3.60 26.33
C HIS A 172 9.19 2.94 26.26
N PHE A 173 9.67 2.70 25.04
CA PHE A 173 11.03 2.27 24.75
C PHE A 173 11.73 3.38 23.96
N GLU A 174 12.80 3.94 24.52
CA GLU A 174 13.50 5.10 23.99
C GLU A 174 15.00 4.80 23.90
N ARG A 175 15.57 4.83 22.70
CA ARG A 175 16.97 4.44 22.45
C ARG A 175 17.26 3.02 23.01
N CYS A 176 16.41 2.07 22.65
CA CYS A 176 16.55 0.66 23.04
C CYS A 176 16.82 -0.24 21.82
N HIS A 177 17.76 -1.16 21.95
CA HIS A 177 17.96 -2.24 20.98
C HIS A 177 17.33 -3.54 21.51
N ILE A 178 16.35 -4.07 20.78
CA ILE A 178 15.64 -5.30 21.11
C ILE A 178 15.89 -6.29 19.98
N GLU A 179 16.69 -7.32 20.20
CA GLU A 179 16.93 -8.33 19.17
C GLU A 179 15.64 -9.08 18.80
N GLU A 180 14.85 -9.43 19.82
CA GLU A 180 13.63 -10.20 19.67
C GLU A 180 12.54 -9.72 20.62
N LEU A 181 11.35 -9.45 20.06
CA LEU A 181 10.13 -9.27 20.83
C LEU A 181 9.41 -10.63 20.89
N PRO A 182 9.42 -11.33 22.05
CA PRO A 182 8.95 -12.71 22.12
C PRO A 182 7.43 -12.80 22.07
N ALA A 183 6.94 -14.01 21.81
CA ALA A 183 5.51 -14.31 21.84
C ALA A 183 4.90 -13.98 23.21
N ASN A 184 3.68 -13.46 23.24
CA ASN A 184 2.93 -13.17 24.47
C ASN A 184 3.63 -12.23 25.48
N VAL A 185 4.63 -11.45 25.06
CA VAL A 185 5.35 -10.51 25.95
C VAL A 185 4.41 -9.56 26.71
N PHE A 186 3.33 -9.12 26.05
CA PHE A 186 2.33 -8.22 26.64
C PHE A 186 1.05 -8.94 27.11
N HIS A 187 1.00 -10.27 27.06
CA HIS A 187 -0.22 -10.99 27.45
C HIS A 187 -0.56 -10.76 28.93
N GLY A 188 -1.84 -10.49 29.22
CA GLY A 188 -2.30 -10.16 30.58
C GLY A 188 -1.84 -8.79 31.09
N ALA A 189 -1.23 -7.96 30.24
CA ALA A 189 -0.81 -6.62 30.61
C ALA A 189 -2.00 -5.63 30.53
N GLY A 190 -2.10 -4.74 31.51
CA GLY A 190 -3.09 -3.64 31.56
C GLY A 190 -2.62 -2.40 30.80
N LEU A 191 -2.12 -2.56 29.58
CA LEU A 191 -1.51 -1.48 28.82
C LEU A 191 -2.56 -0.66 28.06
N ARG A 192 -2.37 0.66 28.05
CA ARG A 192 -3.15 1.56 27.20
C ARG A 192 -2.43 1.86 25.88
N SER A 193 -1.13 2.09 25.94
CA SER A 193 -0.33 2.39 24.75
C SER A 193 1.06 1.81 24.87
N ILE A 194 1.64 1.51 23.71
CA ILE A 194 3.04 1.09 23.58
C ILE A 194 3.69 1.98 22.54
N GLN A 195 4.85 2.54 22.88
CA GLN A 195 5.60 3.42 22.01
C GLN A 195 7.07 2.98 21.95
N PHE A 196 7.57 2.77 20.74
CA PHE A 196 9.00 2.62 20.44
C PHE A 196 9.46 3.89 19.76
N SER A 197 10.49 4.55 20.31
CA SER A 197 10.94 5.83 19.78
C SER A 197 12.42 6.12 19.92
N SER A 198 12.86 7.23 19.31
CA SER A 198 14.21 7.80 19.47
C SER A 198 15.30 6.80 19.09
N ALA A 199 15.38 6.40 17.82
CA ALA A 199 16.35 5.45 17.29
C ALA A 199 16.33 4.07 17.97
N SER A 200 15.18 3.64 18.50
CA SER A 200 15.01 2.27 18.97
C SER A 200 15.01 1.29 17.79
N SER A 201 15.57 0.10 17.97
CA SER A 201 15.63 -0.92 16.93
C SER A 201 15.09 -2.25 17.42
N ILE A 202 14.24 -2.90 16.61
CA ILE A 202 13.66 -4.22 16.91
C ILE A 202 14.09 -5.19 15.82
N GLY A 203 14.80 -6.25 16.14
CA GLY A 203 15.22 -7.26 15.16
C GLY A 203 14.02 -8.06 14.63
N VAL A 204 13.43 -8.91 15.48
CA VAL A 204 12.31 -9.77 15.07
C VAL A 204 11.13 -9.62 16.03
N VAL A 205 9.94 -9.36 15.49
CA VAL A 205 8.69 -9.47 16.24
C VAL A 205 8.12 -10.87 16.03
N ARG A 206 8.13 -11.71 17.08
CA ARG A 206 7.69 -13.10 17.00
C ARG A 206 6.16 -13.23 16.82
N PRO A 207 5.68 -14.40 16.38
CA PRO A 207 4.25 -14.68 16.31
C PRO A 207 3.58 -14.43 17.66
N LEU A 208 2.39 -13.82 17.66
CA LEU A 208 1.61 -13.50 18.87
C LEU A 208 2.31 -12.56 19.87
N ALA A 209 3.37 -11.85 19.48
CA ALA A 209 4.02 -10.88 20.36
C ALA A 209 3.05 -9.74 20.74
N ILE A 210 2.27 -9.25 19.77
CA ILE A 210 1.31 -8.16 19.94
C ILE A 210 -0.10 -8.76 19.82
N GLY A 211 -0.55 -9.44 20.88
CA GLY A 211 -1.85 -10.12 20.96
C GLY A 211 -2.80 -9.51 21.97
N ILE A 212 -2.76 -8.20 22.18
CA ILE A 212 -3.52 -7.49 23.21
C ILE A 212 -4.39 -6.35 22.66
N ARG A 213 -5.28 -5.85 23.52
CA ARG A 213 -6.07 -4.65 23.26
C ARG A 213 -5.31 -3.43 23.72
N LEU A 214 -5.12 -2.47 22.83
CA LEU A 214 -4.46 -1.20 23.09
C LEU A 214 -5.38 -0.06 22.66
N ARG A 215 -5.09 1.14 23.13
CA ARG A 215 -5.57 2.35 22.49
C ARG A 215 -4.69 2.65 21.27
N GLN A 216 -3.38 2.68 21.47
CA GLN A 216 -2.43 3.13 20.47
C GLN A 216 -1.16 2.29 20.50
N LEU A 217 -0.66 1.92 19.33
CA LEU A 217 0.67 1.35 19.15
C LEU A 217 1.45 2.24 18.18
N THR A 218 2.63 2.68 18.61
CA THR A 218 3.44 3.64 17.85
C THR A 218 4.89 3.19 17.71
N PHE A 219 5.37 3.21 16.48
CA PHE A 219 6.77 3.12 16.11
C PHE A 219 7.17 4.45 15.49
N ARG A 220 8.11 5.16 16.11
CA ARG A 220 8.54 6.49 15.65
C ARG A 220 10.05 6.59 15.62
N ASP A 221 10.65 7.05 14.52
CA ASP A 221 12.10 7.22 14.43
C ASP A 221 12.82 5.92 14.84
N SER A 222 12.39 4.77 14.30
CA SER A 222 12.80 3.45 14.78
C SER A 222 13.11 2.49 13.63
N ALA A 223 13.98 1.52 13.87
CA ALA A 223 14.29 0.46 12.91
C ALA A 223 13.57 -0.84 13.29
N ILE A 224 13.01 -1.54 12.31
CA ILE A 224 12.39 -2.86 12.51
C ILE A 224 12.98 -3.81 11.48
N GLY A 225 13.48 -4.96 11.91
CA GLY A 225 13.93 -6.03 11.03
C GLY A 225 12.74 -6.66 10.33
N ARG A 226 12.04 -7.57 11.00
CA ARG A 226 10.86 -8.25 10.45
C ARG A 226 9.73 -8.46 11.45
N PHE A 227 8.52 -8.48 10.92
CA PHE A 227 7.37 -9.09 11.57
C PHE A 227 7.27 -10.55 11.12
N ALA A 228 7.36 -11.48 12.07
CA ALA A 228 7.06 -12.88 11.80
C ALA A 228 5.58 -13.06 11.46
N ARG A 229 5.25 -14.19 10.83
CA ARG A 229 3.85 -14.55 10.56
C ARG A 229 3.04 -14.51 11.85
N HIS A 230 1.86 -13.90 11.79
CA HIS A 230 0.93 -13.76 12.91
C HIS A 230 1.47 -12.92 14.09
N ALA A 231 2.43 -12.02 13.86
CA ALA A 231 2.96 -11.13 14.91
C ALA A 231 1.86 -10.34 15.65
N PHE A 232 0.83 -9.92 14.93
CA PHE A 232 -0.29 -9.12 15.44
C PHE A 232 -1.61 -9.91 15.60
N LYS A 233 -1.55 -11.24 15.61
CA LYS A 233 -2.77 -12.04 15.64
C LYS A 233 -3.55 -11.78 16.93
N ARG A 234 -4.81 -11.37 16.78
CA ARG A 234 -5.74 -10.92 17.86
C ARG A 234 -5.42 -9.55 18.46
N ALA A 235 -4.55 -8.77 17.84
CA ALA A 235 -4.35 -7.37 18.21
C ALA A 235 -5.62 -6.57 17.92
N GLN A 236 -6.02 -5.73 18.88
CA GLN A 236 -7.10 -4.76 18.68
C GLN A 236 -6.61 -3.41 19.18
N MET A 237 -6.74 -2.37 18.38
CA MET A 237 -6.34 -1.02 18.77
C MET A 237 -7.21 0.06 18.14
N GLU A 238 -7.13 1.30 18.63
CA GLU A 238 -7.74 2.45 17.96
C GLU A 238 -6.82 2.93 16.83
N GLU A 239 -5.53 3.09 17.13
CA GLU A 239 -4.54 3.65 16.20
C GLU A 239 -3.28 2.79 16.13
N LEU A 240 -2.80 2.58 14.90
CA LEU A 240 -1.51 1.96 14.60
C LEU A 240 -0.66 2.93 13.77
N LEU A 241 0.44 3.40 14.34
CA LEU A 241 1.26 4.46 13.76
C LEU A 241 2.70 3.98 13.53
N LEU A 242 3.15 4.03 12.28
CA LEU A 242 4.55 3.88 11.89
C LEU A 242 5.00 5.20 11.28
N GLN A 243 5.94 5.90 11.90
CA GLN A 243 6.43 7.20 11.43
C GLN A 243 7.95 7.22 11.42
N ASN A 244 8.55 7.57 10.27
CA ASN A 244 10.01 7.58 10.13
C ASN A 244 10.63 6.23 10.56
N VAL A 245 10.05 5.14 10.05
CA VAL A 245 10.47 3.78 10.37
C VAL A 245 11.26 3.21 9.21
N THR A 246 12.39 2.56 9.50
CA THR A 246 13.15 1.80 8.50
C THR A 246 12.89 0.30 8.68
N MET A 247 12.26 -0.31 7.67
CA MET A 247 12.03 -1.75 7.60
C MET A 247 13.18 -2.43 6.86
N HIS A 248 13.97 -3.25 7.55
CA HIS A 248 15.17 -3.87 6.98
C HIS A 248 14.89 -5.15 6.19
N ASP A 249 13.98 -5.99 6.67
CA ASP A 249 13.63 -7.25 6.02
C ASP A 249 12.28 -7.15 5.30
N SER A 250 11.96 -8.20 4.53
CA SER A 250 10.69 -8.30 3.81
C SER A 250 9.50 -8.33 4.76
N TRP A 251 8.42 -7.70 4.32
CA TRP A 251 7.16 -7.76 5.05
C TRP A 251 6.49 -9.10 4.76
N THR A 252 6.56 -10.00 5.75
CA THR A 252 6.18 -11.39 5.52
C THR A 252 4.68 -11.55 5.32
N SER A 253 4.27 -12.47 4.43
CA SER A 253 2.87 -12.86 4.27
C SER A 253 2.26 -13.27 5.60
N GLN A 254 1.05 -12.79 5.88
CA GLN A 254 0.31 -13.01 7.13
C GLN A 254 0.99 -12.43 8.38
N GLY A 255 1.98 -11.54 8.23
CA GLY A 255 2.61 -10.88 9.38
C GLY A 255 1.59 -10.11 10.22
N TRP A 256 0.72 -9.38 9.54
CA TRP A 256 -0.37 -8.60 10.12
C TRP A 256 -1.70 -9.29 9.84
N GLN A 257 -1.86 -10.52 10.35
CA GLN A 257 -3.13 -11.23 10.25
C GLN A 257 -4.06 -10.90 11.41
N GLY A 258 -5.33 -10.64 11.11
CA GLY A 258 -6.38 -10.55 12.13
C GLY A 258 -6.22 -9.33 13.05
N VAL A 259 -5.67 -8.25 12.52
CA VAL A 259 -5.49 -6.97 13.23
C VAL A 259 -6.77 -6.15 13.06
N VAL A 260 -7.32 -5.67 14.17
CA VAL A 260 -8.49 -4.77 14.14
C VAL A 260 -8.07 -3.40 14.64
N VAL A 261 -8.10 -2.40 13.76
CA VAL A 261 -7.71 -1.01 14.07
C VAL A 261 -8.90 -0.08 13.89
N ALA A 262 -9.53 0.35 14.97
CA ALA A 262 -10.83 1.02 14.91
C ALA A 262 -10.81 2.33 14.11
N GLU A 263 -9.73 3.12 14.19
CA GLU A 263 -9.65 4.45 13.58
C GLU A 263 -8.70 4.47 12.39
N THR A 264 -7.39 4.30 12.60
CA THR A 264 -6.43 4.54 11.53
C THR A 264 -5.18 3.69 11.63
N ILE A 265 -4.80 3.09 10.50
CA ILE A 265 -3.46 2.59 10.23
C ILE A 265 -2.72 3.66 9.44
N ARG A 266 -1.70 4.28 10.05
CA ARG A 266 -0.89 5.32 9.41
C ARG A 266 0.55 4.89 9.32
N ILE A 267 1.09 4.89 8.11
CA ILE A 267 2.50 4.66 7.81
C ILE A 267 3.00 5.90 7.06
N SER A 268 3.89 6.66 7.69
CA SER A 268 4.41 7.89 7.10
C SER A 268 5.91 8.03 7.18
N ASP A 269 6.48 8.69 6.17
CA ASP A 269 7.90 9.04 6.09
C ASP A 269 8.82 7.82 6.31
N SER A 270 8.36 6.62 5.96
CA SER A 270 9.03 5.35 6.27
C SER A 270 9.69 4.74 5.04
N THR A 271 10.74 3.96 5.24
CA THR A 271 11.52 3.33 4.16
C THR A 271 11.47 1.81 4.29
N PHE A 272 11.16 1.14 3.18
CA PHE A 272 11.09 -0.31 3.07
C PHE A 272 12.19 -0.79 2.12
N LEU A 273 13.20 -1.47 2.68
CA LEU A 273 14.38 -1.89 1.91
C LEU A 273 14.16 -3.18 1.12
N GLN A 274 13.16 -3.98 1.50
CA GLN A 274 12.90 -5.31 0.98
C GLN A 274 11.43 -5.43 0.53
N PRO A 275 11.08 -6.42 -0.30
CA PRO A 275 9.75 -6.49 -0.89
C PRO A 275 8.66 -6.76 0.14
N ILE A 276 7.48 -6.22 -0.13
CA ILE A 276 6.25 -6.52 0.61
C ILE A 276 5.61 -7.72 -0.06
N LEU A 277 5.54 -8.85 0.65
CA LEU A 277 5.00 -10.09 0.11
C LEU A 277 3.47 -10.04 0.02
N PRO A 278 2.85 -10.88 -0.84
CA PRO A 278 1.39 -10.99 -0.93
C PRO A 278 0.76 -11.30 0.42
N ALA A 279 -0.44 -10.77 0.65
CA ALA A 279 -1.20 -10.95 1.89
C ALA A 279 -0.41 -10.62 3.17
N ALA A 280 0.52 -9.65 3.13
CA ALA A 280 1.25 -9.18 4.31
C ALA A 280 0.29 -8.69 5.41
N ILE A 281 -0.74 -7.96 5.01
CA ILE A 281 -1.91 -7.62 5.83
C ILE A 281 -3.09 -8.47 5.35
N THR A 282 -3.66 -9.28 6.22
CA THR A 282 -4.76 -10.18 5.86
C THR A 282 -5.77 -10.33 7.00
N GLU A 283 -7.03 -10.60 6.67
CA GLU A 283 -8.14 -10.76 7.61
C GLU A 283 -8.23 -9.60 8.64
N SER A 284 -7.77 -8.42 8.25
CA SER A 284 -7.65 -7.26 9.13
C SER A 284 -8.72 -6.23 8.78
N SER A 285 -8.98 -5.29 9.69
CA SER A 285 -9.93 -4.20 9.44
C SER A 285 -9.43 -2.86 9.96
N THR A 286 -9.77 -1.79 9.24
CA THR A 286 -9.57 -0.42 9.72
C THR A 286 -10.57 0.57 9.15
N ASN A 287 -10.73 1.72 9.80
CA ASN A 287 -11.55 2.80 9.24
C ASN A 287 -10.80 3.55 8.13
N GLU A 288 -9.54 3.87 8.38
CA GLU A 288 -8.67 4.55 7.43
C GLU A 288 -7.29 3.91 7.31
N LEU A 289 -6.81 3.71 6.08
CA LEU A 289 -5.42 3.36 5.78
C LEU A 289 -4.73 4.57 5.13
N VAL A 290 -3.63 5.02 5.72
CA VAL A 290 -2.84 6.16 5.24
C VAL A 290 -1.39 5.73 5.01
N LEU A 291 -0.94 5.77 3.77
CA LEU A 291 0.46 5.61 3.37
C LEU A 291 0.95 6.95 2.81
N GLN A 292 1.80 7.65 3.53
CA GLN A 292 2.24 8.99 3.16
C GLN A 292 3.76 9.13 3.11
N ASN A 293 4.31 9.68 2.03
CA ASN A 293 5.74 9.98 1.89
C ASN A 293 6.65 8.76 2.17
N ASN A 294 6.20 7.55 1.86
CA ASN A 294 7.00 6.35 2.06
C ASN A 294 7.83 6.03 0.82
N VAL A 295 8.94 5.34 1.04
CA VAL A 295 9.82 4.85 -0.02
C VAL A 295 9.84 3.32 0.03
N PHE A 296 9.34 2.68 -1.01
CA PHE A 296 9.35 1.24 -1.19
C PHE A 296 10.42 0.88 -2.22
N ASN A 297 11.65 0.61 -1.79
CA ASN A 297 12.78 0.40 -2.70
C ASN A 297 12.67 -0.85 -3.58
N ALA A 298 11.97 -1.86 -3.07
CA ALA A 298 11.76 -3.13 -3.76
C ALA A 298 10.33 -3.20 -4.33
N SER A 299 9.82 -4.42 -4.55
CA SER A 299 8.47 -4.63 -5.06
C SER A 299 7.39 -4.64 -3.98
N MET A 300 6.23 -4.09 -4.32
CA MET A 300 4.98 -4.28 -3.58
C MET A 300 4.12 -5.28 -4.34
N ALA A 301 3.98 -6.48 -3.79
CA ALA A 301 3.36 -7.60 -4.48
C ALA A 301 1.82 -7.49 -4.58
N ASP A 302 1.26 -8.33 -5.46
CA ASP A 302 -0.18 -8.51 -5.64
C ASP A 302 -0.89 -8.78 -4.32
N GLU A 303 -2.05 -8.15 -4.12
CA GLU A 303 -2.89 -8.34 -2.93
C GLU A 303 -2.12 -8.24 -1.60
N ALA A 304 -1.11 -7.37 -1.52
CA ALA A 304 -0.38 -7.13 -0.27
C ALA A 304 -1.33 -6.69 0.88
N PHE A 305 -2.43 -6.03 0.52
CA PHE A 305 -3.48 -5.57 1.42
C PHE A 305 -4.78 -6.35 1.21
N GLN A 306 -5.00 -7.38 2.03
CA GLN A 306 -6.29 -8.06 2.18
C GLN A 306 -7.00 -7.51 3.42
N LEU A 307 -7.52 -6.29 3.30
CA LEU A 307 -7.98 -5.45 4.41
C LEU A 307 -9.43 -5.00 4.19
N ALA A 308 -10.24 -5.05 5.25
CA ALA A 308 -11.57 -4.46 5.27
C ALA A 308 -11.51 -2.98 5.69
N VAL A 309 -11.98 -2.08 4.84
CA VAL A 309 -11.94 -0.62 5.06
C VAL A 309 -13.35 -0.04 5.11
N THR A 310 -13.62 0.89 6.04
CA THR A 310 -14.94 1.56 6.13
C THR A 310 -14.99 2.89 5.42
N SER A 311 -13.93 3.71 5.46
CA SER A 311 -13.97 5.10 4.96
C SER A 311 -13.00 5.39 3.82
N ARG A 312 -11.70 5.21 4.03
CA ARG A 312 -10.70 5.72 3.08
C ARG A 312 -9.40 4.91 3.06
N VAL A 313 -8.83 4.78 1.87
CA VAL A 313 -7.44 4.40 1.65
C VAL A 313 -6.75 5.56 0.94
N SER A 314 -5.67 6.07 1.53
CA SER A 314 -4.88 7.16 0.96
C SER A 314 -3.43 6.74 0.79
N MET A 315 -2.91 6.95 -0.41
CA MET A 315 -1.50 6.77 -0.76
C MET A 315 -1.03 8.08 -1.38
N ILE A 316 -0.25 8.85 -0.62
CA ILE A 316 0.12 10.22 -0.96
C ILE A 316 1.64 10.39 -0.93
N GLY A 317 2.25 10.86 -2.01
CA GLY A 317 3.67 11.20 -2.02
C GLY A 317 4.61 10.01 -1.88
N ASN A 318 4.17 8.78 -2.17
CA ASN A 318 5.02 7.59 -2.04
C ASN A 318 5.85 7.35 -3.30
N VAL A 319 7.02 6.75 -3.12
CA VAL A 319 7.88 6.26 -4.19
C VAL A 319 7.88 4.73 -4.16
N PHE A 320 7.54 4.11 -5.28
CA PHE A 320 7.47 2.67 -5.44
C PHE A 320 8.51 2.20 -6.46
N GLY A 321 9.41 1.31 -6.07
CA GLY A 321 10.35 0.68 -7.00
C GLY A 321 9.59 -0.16 -8.03
N GLN A 322 8.81 -1.14 -7.57
CA GLN A 322 7.89 -1.90 -8.41
C GLN A 322 6.50 -1.97 -7.78
N LEU A 323 5.46 -1.69 -8.57
CA LEU A 323 4.07 -1.71 -8.12
C LEU A 323 3.23 -2.70 -8.95
N SER A 324 2.54 -3.61 -8.25
CA SER A 324 1.59 -4.53 -8.90
C SER A 324 0.24 -3.85 -9.23
N PRO A 325 -0.35 -4.12 -10.41
CA PRO A 325 -1.69 -3.64 -10.76
C PRO A 325 -2.81 -4.28 -9.90
N ASN A 326 -2.52 -5.42 -9.26
CA ASN A 326 -3.46 -6.16 -8.41
C ASN A 326 -3.35 -5.78 -6.92
N LEU A 327 -2.61 -4.72 -6.58
CA LEU A 327 -2.41 -4.32 -5.19
C LEU A 327 -3.73 -4.16 -4.41
N PHE A 328 -4.70 -3.47 -5.01
CA PHE A 328 -5.97 -3.11 -4.38
C PHE A 328 -7.02 -4.21 -4.42
N ARG A 329 -6.75 -5.33 -5.12
CA ARG A 329 -7.74 -6.39 -5.33
C ARG A 329 -8.20 -7.05 -4.02
N GLY A 330 -7.34 -7.08 -3.01
CA GLY A 330 -7.65 -7.61 -1.68
C GLY A 330 -8.46 -6.67 -0.78
N LEU A 331 -8.69 -5.41 -1.18
CA LEU A 331 -9.46 -4.47 -0.39
C LEU A 331 -10.96 -4.82 -0.43
N THR A 332 -11.57 -4.84 0.74
CA THR A 332 -13.00 -5.13 0.92
C THR A 332 -13.67 -4.05 1.74
N ILE A 333 -14.97 -3.86 1.57
CA ILE A 333 -15.75 -2.96 2.44
C ILE A 333 -16.13 -3.74 3.69
N SER A 334 -15.94 -3.15 4.87
CA SER A 334 -16.37 -3.78 6.13
C SER A 334 -17.86 -4.12 6.10
N ASN A 335 -18.21 -5.33 6.56
CA ASN A 335 -19.59 -5.83 6.57
C ASN A 335 -20.55 -4.92 7.36
N GLU A 336 -20.05 -4.22 8.38
CA GLU A 336 -20.85 -3.31 9.21
C GLU A 336 -21.34 -2.07 8.44
N THR A 337 -20.62 -1.66 7.39
CA THR A 337 -20.90 -0.45 6.61
C THR A 337 -21.23 -0.75 5.14
N ALA A 338 -21.26 -2.03 4.74
CA ALA A 338 -21.32 -2.48 3.35
C ALA A 338 -22.53 -1.99 2.54
N TRP A 339 -23.64 -1.62 3.20
CA TRP A 339 -24.89 -1.27 2.52
C TRP A 339 -24.96 0.19 2.06
N ASN A 340 -24.22 1.11 2.68
CA ASN A 340 -24.31 2.55 2.41
C ASN A 340 -22.94 3.26 2.28
N ALA A 341 -21.83 2.58 2.56
CA ALA A 341 -20.51 3.18 2.45
C ALA A 341 -19.97 3.12 1.02
N GLN A 342 -19.50 4.27 0.52
CA GLN A 342 -18.66 4.37 -0.67
C GLN A 342 -17.27 4.82 -0.24
N PRO A 343 -16.38 3.88 0.15
CA PRO A 343 -15.04 4.24 0.53
C PRO A 343 -14.28 4.88 -0.63
N THR A 344 -13.35 5.76 -0.28
CA THR A 344 -12.54 6.52 -1.24
C THR A 344 -11.13 5.98 -1.30
N LEU A 345 -10.61 5.77 -2.50
CA LEU A 345 -9.20 5.47 -2.77
C LEU A 345 -8.55 6.74 -3.32
N VAL A 346 -7.60 7.30 -2.57
CA VAL A 346 -6.90 8.55 -2.91
C VAL A 346 -5.46 8.20 -3.27
N LEU A 347 -5.06 8.48 -4.51
CA LEU A 347 -3.73 8.25 -5.05
C LEU A 347 -3.17 9.59 -5.53
N GLU A 348 -2.35 10.24 -4.72
CA GLU A 348 -1.87 11.60 -5.01
C GLU A 348 -0.35 11.68 -5.01
N ARG A 349 0.24 12.28 -6.05
CA ARG A 349 1.68 12.60 -6.11
C ARG A 349 2.59 11.39 -5.86
N ASN A 350 2.17 10.20 -6.30
CA ASN A 350 3.00 9.00 -6.17
C ASN A 350 3.93 8.88 -7.38
N GLN A 351 5.07 8.21 -7.18
CA GLN A 351 6.03 7.87 -8.21
C GLN A 351 6.21 6.35 -8.26
N ILE A 352 6.25 5.79 -9.46
CA ILE A 352 6.51 4.37 -9.72
C ILE A 352 7.73 4.29 -10.63
N ASP A 353 8.78 3.58 -10.22
CA ASP A 353 10.00 3.47 -11.04
C ASP A 353 9.82 2.47 -12.18
N GLU A 354 9.28 1.28 -11.88
CA GLU A 354 8.97 0.23 -12.86
C GLU A 354 7.53 -0.29 -12.66
N LEU A 355 6.75 -0.27 -13.73
CA LEU A 355 5.38 -0.76 -13.76
C LEU A 355 5.35 -2.19 -14.32
N VAL A 356 5.08 -3.16 -13.45
CA VAL A 356 4.94 -4.55 -13.87
C VAL A 356 3.55 -4.74 -14.50
N VAL A 357 3.45 -4.58 -15.81
CA VAL A 357 2.21 -4.90 -16.55
C VAL A 357 2.22 -6.39 -16.91
N PRO A 358 1.36 -7.23 -16.31
CA PRO A 358 1.29 -8.64 -16.66
C PRO A 358 0.74 -8.78 -18.08
N GLY A 359 1.60 -9.16 -19.03
CA GLY A 359 1.21 -9.39 -20.43
C GLY A 359 2.19 -8.95 -21.51
N SER A 360 3.37 -8.41 -21.17
CA SER A 360 4.39 -8.03 -22.18
C SER A 360 4.95 -9.19 -23.01
N SER A 361 4.62 -10.44 -22.66
CA SER A 361 4.80 -11.61 -23.51
C SER A 361 3.45 -12.31 -23.75
N ALA A 362 2.88 -12.09 -24.94
CA ALA A 362 1.74 -12.78 -25.55
C ALA A 362 0.33 -12.23 -25.27
N ALA A 363 -0.23 -11.64 -26.33
CA ALA A 363 -1.63 -11.69 -26.76
C ALA A 363 -2.72 -11.03 -25.87
N VAL A 364 -3.21 -9.89 -26.38
CA VAL A 364 -4.64 -9.50 -26.46
C VAL A 364 -5.52 -9.91 -25.26
N GLY A 365 -5.66 -9.01 -24.29
CA GLY A 365 -6.72 -9.11 -23.28
C GLY A 365 -6.51 -8.25 -22.04
N SER A 366 -7.00 -7.00 -22.07
CA SER A 366 -7.47 -6.25 -20.90
C SER A 366 -6.60 -6.25 -19.61
N SER A 367 -5.30 -5.94 -19.68
CA SER A 367 -4.55 -5.59 -18.48
C SER A 367 -4.93 -4.17 -18.03
N SER A 368 -5.90 -4.05 -17.12
CA SER A 368 -6.29 -2.78 -16.52
C SER A 368 -5.14 -2.21 -15.68
N PHE A 369 -4.86 -0.90 -15.80
CA PHE A 369 -3.79 -0.23 -15.05
C PHE A 369 -3.83 -0.51 -13.53
N PHE A 370 -5.02 -0.40 -12.91
CA PHE A 370 -5.26 -0.89 -11.56
C PHE A 370 -6.56 -1.70 -11.52
N HIS A 371 -6.55 -2.83 -10.81
CA HIS A 371 -7.76 -3.57 -10.49
C HIS A 371 -8.40 -2.99 -9.22
N ILE A 372 -9.39 -2.10 -9.39
CA ILE A 372 -10.10 -1.45 -8.29
C ILE A 372 -11.34 -2.28 -7.90
N PRO A 373 -11.54 -2.60 -6.61
CA PRO A 373 -12.76 -3.27 -6.16
C PRO A 373 -14.02 -2.45 -6.46
N ARG A 374 -15.14 -3.14 -6.68
CA ARG A 374 -16.45 -2.49 -6.89
C ARG A 374 -16.83 -1.66 -5.66
N ASN A 375 -17.55 -0.56 -5.88
CA ASN A 375 -18.05 0.37 -4.87
C ASN A 375 -16.99 1.28 -4.20
N PHE A 376 -15.72 1.20 -4.62
CA PHE A 376 -14.73 2.22 -4.28
C PHE A 376 -14.80 3.37 -5.30
N THR A 377 -14.75 4.60 -4.80
CA THR A 377 -14.50 5.78 -5.62
C THR A 377 -13.00 6.04 -5.67
N VAL A 378 -12.46 6.43 -6.83
CA VAL A 378 -11.02 6.63 -7.01
C VAL A 378 -10.74 8.08 -7.36
N ASN A 379 -9.87 8.72 -6.59
CA ASN A 379 -9.28 10.01 -6.89
C ASN A 379 -7.79 9.80 -7.18
N LEU A 380 -7.39 9.94 -8.44
CA LEU A 380 -6.00 9.81 -8.87
C LEU A 380 -5.53 11.18 -9.34
N GLN A 381 -4.44 11.68 -8.75
CA GLN A 381 -3.84 12.97 -9.10
C GLN A 381 -2.33 12.87 -9.18
N SER A 382 -1.75 13.37 -10.27
CA SER A 382 -0.30 13.48 -10.46
C SER A 382 0.48 12.18 -10.15
N LEU A 383 0.11 11.07 -10.79
CA LEU A 383 0.86 9.83 -10.72
C LEU A 383 2.00 9.85 -11.74
N ARG A 384 3.23 9.66 -11.30
CA ARG A 384 4.43 9.67 -12.15
C ARG A 384 4.97 8.26 -12.32
N ILE A 385 5.33 7.91 -13.55
CA ILE A 385 5.93 6.63 -13.91
C ILE A 385 7.29 6.93 -14.55
N ALA A 386 8.37 6.45 -13.94
CA ALA A 386 9.74 6.69 -14.40
C ALA A 386 10.14 5.78 -15.58
N GLU A 387 9.17 5.34 -16.37
CA GLU A 387 9.37 4.63 -17.63
C GLU A 387 9.23 5.61 -18.80
N LEU A 388 9.96 5.35 -19.88
CA LEU A 388 9.90 6.14 -21.10
C LEU A 388 8.51 6.03 -21.74
N ALA A 389 7.95 7.19 -22.11
CA ALA A 389 6.70 7.26 -22.86
C ALA A 389 6.88 6.69 -24.28
N THR A 390 6.07 5.70 -24.64
CA THR A 390 5.96 5.14 -26.00
C THR A 390 4.49 4.90 -26.32
N CYS A 391 4.13 4.78 -27.60
CA CYS A 391 2.72 4.50 -27.98
C CYS A 391 2.20 3.18 -27.38
N ASP A 392 3.09 2.21 -27.14
CA ASP A 392 2.79 0.92 -26.53
C ASP A 392 2.66 1.02 -25.00
N SER A 393 3.62 1.67 -24.31
CA SER A 393 3.60 1.82 -22.85
C SER A 393 2.44 2.70 -22.36
N THR A 394 2.00 3.65 -23.19
CA THR A 394 0.85 4.52 -22.90
C THR A 394 -0.50 3.91 -23.31
N ASN A 395 -0.53 2.74 -23.96
CA ASN A 395 -1.77 2.04 -24.34
C ASN A 395 -2.34 1.23 -23.16
N LEU A 396 -2.69 1.92 -22.08
CA LEU A 396 -3.18 1.32 -20.85
C LEU A 396 -4.71 1.20 -20.87
N ALA A 397 -5.21 -0.02 -20.95
CA ALA A 397 -6.65 -0.29 -20.82
C ALA A 397 -7.16 0.18 -19.44
N GLY A 398 -8.30 0.89 -19.42
CA GLY A 398 -8.90 1.40 -18.17
C GLY A 398 -8.24 2.66 -17.60
N ALA A 399 -7.12 3.14 -18.18
CA ALA A 399 -6.51 4.42 -17.82
C ALA A 399 -7.14 5.62 -18.55
N SER A 400 -8.13 5.40 -19.42
CA SER A 400 -8.77 6.47 -20.23
C SER A 400 -9.34 7.61 -19.38
N GLN A 401 -9.86 7.30 -18.19
CA GLN A 401 -10.38 8.30 -17.24
C GLN A 401 -9.29 9.09 -16.50
N TRP A 402 -8.02 8.67 -16.59
CA TRP A 402 -6.89 9.26 -15.85
C TRP A 402 -5.76 9.73 -16.78
N GLN A 403 -6.02 9.88 -18.09
CA GLN A 403 -4.98 10.23 -19.07
C GLN A 403 -4.28 11.58 -18.80
N GLN A 404 -4.97 12.50 -18.12
CA GLN A 404 -4.44 13.79 -17.71
C GLN A 404 -3.64 13.74 -16.40
N GLU A 405 -3.84 12.69 -15.60
CA GLU A 405 -3.32 12.58 -14.24
C GLU A 405 -2.18 11.57 -14.11
N ILE A 406 -1.95 10.76 -15.16
CA ILE A 406 -0.82 9.83 -15.25
C ILE A 406 0.23 10.41 -16.18
N PHE A 407 1.46 10.48 -15.68
CA PHE A 407 2.60 11.08 -16.36
C PHE A 407 3.73 10.08 -16.53
N PHE A 408 4.29 10.00 -17.74
CA PHE A 408 5.45 9.17 -18.07
C PHE A 408 6.69 10.03 -18.31
N LEU A 409 7.89 9.44 -18.25
CA LEU A 409 9.13 10.14 -18.57
C LEU A 409 9.17 10.50 -20.06
N ARG A 410 9.47 11.77 -20.37
CA ARG A 410 9.62 12.24 -21.75
C ARG A 410 10.79 11.51 -22.45
N PRO A 411 10.64 11.09 -23.71
CA PRO A 411 11.77 10.64 -24.50
C PRO A 411 12.81 11.76 -24.58
N PHE A 412 14.09 11.43 -24.37
CA PHE A 412 15.21 12.39 -24.41
C PHE A 412 15.19 13.49 -23.32
N ALA A 413 14.50 13.28 -22.19
CA ALA A 413 14.63 14.17 -21.04
C ALA A 413 16.11 14.31 -20.61
N VAL A 414 16.60 15.54 -20.54
CA VAL A 414 17.99 15.87 -20.14
C VAL A 414 18.07 16.15 -18.64
N SER A 415 16.94 16.46 -17.99
CA SER A 415 16.84 16.65 -16.55
C SER A 415 16.70 15.33 -15.79
N GLY A 416 17.06 15.34 -14.49
CA GLY A 416 17.00 14.17 -13.63
C GLY A 416 15.57 13.66 -13.41
N HIS A 417 15.43 12.41 -12.97
CA HIS A 417 14.12 11.75 -12.76
C HIS A 417 13.25 12.45 -11.70
N ASP A 418 13.83 13.30 -10.85
CA ASP A 418 13.09 14.03 -9.81
C ASP A 418 12.45 15.33 -10.32
N ASP A 419 12.76 15.75 -11.55
CA ASP A 419 12.27 17.01 -12.12
C ASP A 419 10.84 16.85 -12.65
N PRO A 420 9.82 17.58 -12.14
CA PRO A 420 8.46 17.50 -12.67
C PRO A 420 8.36 17.79 -14.17
N GLU A 421 9.24 18.62 -14.73
CA GLU A 421 9.23 19.00 -16.14
C GLU A 421 9.75 17.89 -17.08
N SER A 422 10.39 16.85 -16.55
CA SER A 422 10.81 15.69 -17.33
C SER A 422 9.64 14.74 -17.66
N TYR A 423 8.45 15.01 -17.13
CA TYR A 423 7.28 14.16 -17.29
C TYR A 423 6.27 14.74 -18.30
N ILE A 424 5.53 13.86 -18.96
CA ILE A 424 4.46 14.21 -19.92
C ILE A 424 3.23 13.36 -19.65
N SER A 425 2.04 13.97 -19.73
CA SER A 425 0.78 13.23 -19.54
C SER A 425 0.54 12.26 -20.69
N ILE A 426 -0.24 11.19 -20.44
CA ILE A 426 -0.62 10.23 -21.49
C ILE A 426 -1.34 10.94 -22.63
N GLU A 427 -2.30 11.83 -22.31
CA GLU A 427 -3.08 12.55 -23.32
C GLU A 427 -2.19 13.40 -24.23
N GLU A 428 -1.32 14.21 -23.62
CA GLU A 428 -0.44 15.12 -24.36
C GLU A 428 0.55 14.35 -25.24
N PHE A 429 1.17 13.29 -24.71
CA PHE A 429 2.13 12.49 -25.47
C PHE A 429 1.49 11.79 -26.67
N ARG A 430 0.33 11.14 -26.48
CA ARG A 430 -0.36 10.42 -27.55
C ARG A 430 -0.86 11.35 -28.67
N GLN A 431 -1.27 12.57 -28.32
CA GLN A 431 -1.65 13.61 -29.28
C GLN A 431 -0.43 14.12 -30.07
N GLN A 432 0.71 14.35 -29.41
CA GLN A 432 1.93 14.84 -30.04
C GLN A 432 2.55 13.83 -31.02
N GLU A 433 2.64 12.56 -30.63
CA GLU A 433 3.23 11.49 -31.45
C GLU A 433 2.21 10.87 -32.44
N GLY A 434 0.94 11.27 -32.38
CA GLY A 434 -0.10 10.72 -33.25
C GLY A 434 -0.35 9.23 -33.04
N CYS A 435 -0.17 8.71 -31.82
CA CYS A 435 -0.37 7.29 -31.52
C CYS A 435 -1.81 6.81 -31.85
N ASP A 436 -2.79 7.71 -31.73
CA ASP A 436 -4.20 7.44 -32.02
C ASP A 436 -4.61 7.79 -33.47
N ALA A 437 -3.67 8.25 -34.30
CA ALA A 437 -3.93 8.65 -35.68
C ALA A 437 -4.33 7.49 -36.61
N THR A 438 -4.20 6.24 -36.16
CA THR A 438 -4.68 5.05 -36.88
C THR A 438 -6.13 4.68 -36.56
N GLY A 439 -6.84 5.53 -35.82
CA GLY A 439 -8.24 5.33 -35.44
C GLY A 439 -9.26 5.50 -36.59
N PRO A 440 -10.56 5.21 -36.32
CA PRO A 440 -11.65 5.27 -37.30
C PRO A 440 -11.83 6.65 -37.95
N ASP A 441 -11.27 7.71 -37.36
CA ASP A 441 -11.28 9.05 -37.93
C ASP A 441 -10.46 9.16 -39.20
N LEU A 442 -9.36 8.43 -39.35
CA LEU A 442 -8.58 8.42 -40.59
C LEU A 442 -9.35 7.68 -41.70
N VAL A 443 -10.07 6.61 -41.36
CA VAL A 443 -11.00 5.94 -42.28
C VAL A 443 -12.13 6.88 -42.66
N LEU A 444 -12.68 7.63 -41.71
CA LEU A 444 -13.74 8.62 -41.96
C LEU A 444 -13.25 9.75 -42.87
N ILE A 445 -12.02 10.25 -42.67
CA ILE A 445 -11.38 11.26 -43.54
C ILE A 445 -11.13 10.70 -44.94
N ILE A 446 -10.69 9.43 -45.07
CA ILE A 446 -10.54 8.76 -46.37
C ILE A 446 -11.90 8.61 -47.06
N VAL A 447 -12.94 8.20 -46.34
CA VAL A 447 -14.30 8.05 -46.90
C VAL A 447 -14.87 9.41 -47.30
N LEU A 448 -14.72 10.46 -46.50
CA LEU A 448 -15.18 11.80 -46.84
C LEU A 448 -14.42 12.39 -48.04
N SER A 449 -13.10 12.23 -48.08
CA SER A 449 -12.28 12.74 -49.18
C SER A 449 -12.57 12.00 -50.50
N THR A 450 -12.78 10.68 -50.45
CA THR A 450 -13.18 9.90 -51.64
C THR A 450 -14.60 10.27 -52.11
N LEU A 451 -15.55 10.48 -51.19
CA LEU A 451 -16.90 10.94 -51.53
C LEU A 451 -16.86 12.33 -52.19
N LEU A 452 -16.02 13.24 -51.67
CA LEU A 452 -15.84 14.58 -52.22
C LEU A 452 -15.16 14.54 -53.60
N GLY A 453 -14.18 13.65 -53.79
CA GLY A 453 -13.57 13.39 -55.09
C GLY A 453 -14.58 12.88 -56.14
N VAL A 454 -15.41 11.90 -55.77
CA VAL A 454 -16.44 11.33 -56.67
C VAL A 454 -17.50 12.38 -57.03
N THR A 455 -17.92 13.21 -56.08
CA THR A 455 -18.91 14.27 -56.34
C THR A 455 -18.37 15.37 -57.25
N LEU A 456 -17.10 15.78 -57.09
CA LEU A 456 -16.46 16.73 -57.99
C LEU A 456 -16.31 16.18 -59.42
N ILE A 457 -15.87 14.93 -59.57
CA ILE A 457 -15.73 14.29 -60.88
C ILE A 457 -17.10 14.10 -61.53
N GLY A 458 -18.09 13.62 -60.77
CA GLY A 458 -19.46 13.49 -61.25
C GLY A 458 -20.08 14.83 -61.67
N GLY A 459 -19.83 15.89 -60.91
CA GLY A 459 -20.25 17.26 -61.22
C GLY A 459 -19.59 17.80 -62.48
N LEU A 460 -18.28 17.55 -62.68
CA LEU A 460 -17.56 17.96 -63.89
C LEU A 460 -18.08 17.21 -65.13
N ILE A 461 -18.31 15.90 -65.04
CA ILE A 461 -18.85 15.10 -66.14
C ILE A 461 -20.29 15.53 -66.44
N GLY A 462 -21.14 15.67 -65.42
CA GLY A 462 -22.52 16.13 -65.56
C GLY A 462 -22.60 17.53 -66.16
N GLY A 463 -21.76 18.46 -65.68
CA GLY A 463 -21.63 19.81 -66.22
C GLY A 463 -21.14 19.81 -67.67
N PHE A 464 -20.17 18.97 -68.03
CA PHE A 464 -19.68 18.84 -69.41
C PHE A 464 -20.75 18.28 -70.37
N VAL A 465 -21.50 17.26 -69.93
CA VAL A 465 -22.61 16.69 -70.69
C VAL A 465 -23.73 17.72 -70.86
N PHE A 466 -24.09 18.44 -69.80
CA PHE A 466 -25.09 19.51 -69.84
C PHE A 466 -24.67 20.66 -70.75
N TYR A 467 -23.40 21.07 -70.70
CA TYR A 467 -22.83 22.08 -71.59
C TYR A 467 -22.89 21.63 -73.06
N ARG A 468 -22.52 20.39 -73.36
CA ARG A 468 -22.66 19.83 -74.73
C ARG A 468 -24.11 19.80 -75.18
N HIS A 469 -25.04 19.44 -74.29
CA HIS A 469 -26.46 19.40 -74.60
C HIS A 469 -27.01 20.80 -74.89
N GLN A 470 -26.68 21.80 -74.07
CA GLN A 470 -27.06 23.19 -74.33
C GLN A 470 -26.45 23.73 -75.62
N LYS A 471 -25.17 23.46 -75.89
CA LYS A 471 -24.50 23.88 -77.13
C LYS A 471 -25.15 23.24 -78.36
N LYS A 472 -25.59 21.98 -78.28
CA LYS A 472 -26.36 21.31 -79.33
C LYS A 472 -27.75 21.95 -79.51
N ARG A 473 -28.43 22.30 -78.41
CA ARG A 473 -29.74 22.95 -78.43
C ARG A 473 -29.68 24.37 -79.00
N GLN A 474 -28.65 25.17 -78.67
CA GLN A 474 -28.43 26.49 -79.25
C GLN A 474 -28.11 26.41 -80.75
N ARG A 475 -27.39 25.38 -81.21
CA ARG A 475 -27.18 25.14 -82.65
C ARG A 475 -28.48 24.80 -83.39
N MET A 476 -29.40 24.06 -82.77
CA MET A 476 -30.70 23.78 -83.38
C MET A 476 -31.62 25.02 -83.39
N LEU A 477 -31.59 25.86 -82.35
CA LEU A 477 -32.35 27.11 -82.31
C LEU A 477 -31.85 28.16 -83.33
N LEU A 478 -30.55 28.20 -83.63
CA LEU A 478 -30.00 29.03 -84.71
C LEU A 478 -30.34 28.50 -86.12
N LEU A 479 -30.58 27.19 -86.26
CA LEU A 479 -31.04 26.58 -87.52
C LEU A 479 -32.54 26.82 -87.77
N GLU A 480 -33.35 26.96 -86.73
CA GLU A 480 -34.78 27.26 -86.84
C GLU A 480 -35.09 28.74 -87.16
N GLN A 481 -34.16 29.68 -86.93
CA GLN A 481 -34.35 31.10 -87.29
C GLN A 481 -33.94 31.45 -88.73
N GLY A 482 -33.43 30.48 -89.50
CA GLY A 482 -33.01 30.66 -90.90
C GLY A 482 -34.08 30.37 -91.96
N LEU A 483 -35.26 29.88 -91.58
CA LEU A 483 -36.36 29.65 -92.51
C LEU A 483 -37.66 30.23 -91.94
N VAL A 484 -38.43 30.84 -92.84
CA VAL A 484 -39.77 31.43 -92.66
C VAL A 484 -39.77 32.95 -92.46
N HIS A 485 -39.74 33.66 -93.59
CA HIS A 485 -40.53 34.88 -93.76
C HIS A 485 -41.98 34.48 -94.12
N PRO A 486 -43.03 34.98 -93.46
CA PRO A 486 -44.39 34.83 -93.94
C PRO A 486 -44.80 36.02 -94.82
N ALA A 487 -45.37 35.73 -95.99
CA ALA A 487 -46.23 36.67 -96.71
C ALA A 487 -47.64 36.05 -96.85
N PRO A 488 -48.71 36.86 -96.82
CA PRO A 488 -50.06 36.39 -96.47
C PRO A 488 -50.91 36.06 -97.71
N ARG A 489 -51.84 35.10 -97.58
CA ARG A 489 -53.18 35.08 -98.23
C ARG A 489 -54.02 33.84 -97.90
N THR A 490 -55.07 34.06 -97.11
CA THR A 490 -56.51 33.73 -97.30
C THR A 490 -57.03 32.39 -97.88
N TYR A 491 -57.93 31.77 -97.07
CA TYR A 491 -59.07 30.83 -97.32
C TYR A 491 -58.75 29.48 -98.05
N ARG A 492 -59.27 28.31 -97.66
CA ARG A 492 -60.65 27.91 -97.33
C ARG A 492 -60.65 26.52 -96.65
N GLU A 493 -61.74 26.20 -95.96
CA GLU A 493 -62.04 24.98 -95.19
C GLU A 493 -61.69 23.63 -95.86
N THR A 494 -61.34 22.63 -95.04
CA THR A 494 -61.99 21.29 -95.01
C THR A 494 -61.51 20.47 -93.80
N GLN A 495 -62.47 19.91 -93.07
CA GLN A 495 -62.29 18.92 -91.99
C GLN A 495 -61.89 17.55 -92.57
N ILE A 496 -61.02 16.80 -91.89
CA ILE A 496 -61.12 15.33 -91.80
C ILE A 496 -60.74 14.88 -90.38
N MET A 497 -61.68 14.18 -89.74
CA MET A 497 -61.53 13.40 -88.51
C MET A 497 -60.78 12.08 -88.74
N LEU A 498 -60.03 11.60 -87.75
CA LEU A 498 -59.89 10.17 -87.37
C LEU A 498 -59.25 10.12 -85.96
N LYS A 499 -59.99 9.80 -84.89
CA LYS A 499 -60.42 8.47 -84.37
C LYS A 499 -59.42 7.86 -83.37
N LEU A 500 -59.67 8.14 -82.09
CA LEU A 500 -59.93 7.19 -80.98
C LEU A 500 -59.12 5.87 -80.93
N GLU A 501 -58.34 5.67 -79.86
CA GLU A 501 -58.56 4.66 -78.78
C GLU A 501 -57.25 4.36 -78.02
N THR A 502 -57.18 4.67 -76.70
CA THR A 502 -57.18 3.74 -75.54
C THR A 502 -55.77 3.19 -75.22
N VAL A 503 -55.33 2.83 -74.01
CA VAL A 503 -55.94 2.46 -72.72
C VAL A 503 -54.86 2.73 -71.64
N GLY A 504 -55.27 3.14 -70.43
CA GLY A 504 -54.73 2.65 -69.15
C GLY A 504 -53.30 3.06 -68.75
N THR A 505 -52.95 3.19 -67.47
CA THR A 505 -53.67 3.01 -66.21
C THR A 505 -52.86 3.72 -65.12
N LEU A 506 -53.57 4.48 -64.31
CA LEU A 506 -53.46 4.57 -62.85
C LEU A 506 -52.50 3.57 -62.17
N LYS A 507 -51.58 4.09 -61.34
CA LYS A 507 -51.59 3.79 -59.90
C LYS A 507 -50.82 4.83 -59.10
N THR A 508 -51.56 5.56 -58.28
CA THR A 508 -51.12 6.23 -57.06
C THR A 508 -51.19 5.25 -55.88
N ASP A 509 -50.21 5.44 -54.98
CA ASP A 509 -50.20 5.31 -53.52
C ASP A 509 -50.42 3.95 -52.84
N PHE A 510 -49.36 3.50 -52.13
CA PHE A 510 -49.34 3.25 -50.69
C PHE A 510 -47.93 3.52 -50.14
#